data_AF-A0AB37HMZ8-F1
#
_entry.id   AF-A0AB37HMZ8-F1
#
_cell.length_a   1.000
_cell.length_b   1.000
_cell.length_c   1.000
_cell.angle_alpha   90.00
_cell.angle_beta   90.00
_cell.angle_gamma   90.00
#
_symmetry.space_group_name_H-M   'P 1'
#
loop_
_entity.id
_entity.type
_entity.pdbx_description
1 polymer ?
#
loop_
_entity_poly.entity_id
_entity_poly.type
_entity_poly.pdbx_seq_one_letter_code
_entity_poly.pdbx_strand_id
1 'polypeptide(L)'
;MTEQISIGKYATLLTITDEQTAKQLMPQCDDMQFIVGKIGTMSLNKIIASVETAARRQGIISESQYRETHALYHAILEAVNGITRGELSIGEIMRTVGLKFSIVRGYPYQDKAEGEWIAVSLYGTIGAPIKGKEHETIGLGINHI
;
A
#
# COMPACT_ATOMS: atom_id res chain seq x y z
N MET A 1 -4.57 -26.45 -7.17
CA MET A 1 -4.22 -25.03 -6.95
C MET A 1 -3.60 -24.98 -5.58
N THR A 2 -2.29 -24.76 -5.49
CA THR A 2 -1.56 -24.60 -4.24
C THR A 2 -2.16 -23.41 -3.48
N GLU A 3 -2.48 -23.58 -2.20
CA GLU A 3 -3.03 -22.51 -1.35
C GLU A 3 -1.94 -21.46 -1.10
N GLN A 4 -1.77 -20.55 -2.06
CA GLN A 4 -0.95 -19.35 -1.95
C GLN A 4 -1.80 -18.26 -1.30
N ILE A 5 -1.29 -17.64 -0.23
CA ILE A 5 -1.98 -16.52 0.41
C ILE A 5 -1.84 -15.29 -0.49
N SER A 6 -2.97 -14.74 -0.94
CA SER A 6 -2.99 -13.57 -1.80
C SER A 6 -2.73 -12.29 -0.99
N ILE A 7 -1.46 -11.99 -0.68
CA ILE A 7 -1.05 -10.82 0.12
C ILE A 7 -1.58 -9.49 -0.45
N GLY A 8 -1.55 -9.34 -1.78
CA GLY A 8 -2.09 -8.17 -2.46
C GLY A 8 -3.60 -8.01 -2.26
N LYS A 9 -4.36 -9.11 -2.34
CA LYS A 9 -5.80 -9.11 -2.06
C LYS A 9 -6.08 -8.69 -0.62
N TYR A 10 -5.30 -9.18 0.34
CA TYR A 10 -5.45 -8.81 1.74
C TYR A 10 -5.15 -7.33 2.00
N ALA A 11 -4.07 -6.80 1.42
CA ALA A 11 -3.77 -5.36 1.46
C ALA A 11 -4.91 -4.54 0.85
N THR A 12 -5.43 -4.96 -0.30
CA THR A 12 -6.58 -4.28 -0.92
C THR A 12 -7.82 -4.29 -0.03
N LEU A 13 -8.17 -5.44 0.56
CA LEU A 13 -9.29 -5.54 1.51
C LEU A 13 -9.09 -4.57 2.69
N LEU A 14 -7.90 -4.54 3.30
CA LEU A 14 -7.59 -3.61 4.39
C LEU A 14 -7.78 -2.14 3.98
N THR A 15 -7.52 -1.78 2.72
CA THR A 15 -7.79 -0.43 2.22
C THR A 15 -9.26 -0.14 1.98
N ILE A 16 -10.03 -1.05 1.38
CA ILE A 16 -11.43 -0.80 0.97
C ILE A 16 -12.46 -1.13 2.06
N THR A 17 -12.11 -1.95 3.05
CA THR A 17 -12.94 -2.31 4.21
C THR A 17 -12.27 -1.88 5.52
N ASP A 18 -12.77 -2.31 6.68
CA ASP A 18 -12.04 -2.25 7.95
C ASP A 18 -11.23 -3.53 8.23
N GLU A 19 -10.41 -3.48 9.29
CA GLU A 19 -9.56 -4.58 9.73
C GLU A 19 -10.37 -5.84 10.08
N GLN A 20 -11.48 -5.67 10.80
CA GLN A 20 -12.30 -6.79 11.26
C GLN A 20 -12.89 -7.54 10.06
N THR A 21 -13.42 -6.82 9.09
CA THR A 21 -13.97 -7.36 7.85
C THR A 21 -12.89 -8.04 7.02
N ALA A 22 -11.70 -7.42 6.89
CA ALA A 22 -10.59 -8.02 6.15
C ALA A 22 -10.14 -9.36 6.77
N LYS A 23 -10.03 -9.43 8.11
CA LYS A 23 -9.70 -10.67 8.84
C LYS A 23 -10.78 -11.74 8.69
N GLN A 24 -12.06 -11.36 8.73
CA GLN A 24 -13.17 -12.30 8.51
C GLN A 24 -13.17 -12.87 7.09
N LEU A 25 -12.84 -12.07 6.08
CA LEU A 25 -12.81 -12.48 4.68
C LEU A 25 -11.56 -13.30 4.32
N MET A 26 -10.46 -13.10 5.04
CA MET A 26 -9.18 -13.79 4.80
C MET A 26 -8.51 -14.22 6.13
N PRO A 27 -9.11 -15.16 6.88
CA PRO A 27 -8.58 -15.61 8.18
C PRO A 27 -7.19 -16.27 8.05
N GLN A 28 -6.84 -16.79 6.88
CA GLN A 28 -5.51 -17.34 6.59
C GLN A 28 -4.38 -16.29 6.61
N CYS A 29 -4.71 -15.00 6.71
CA CYS A 29 -3.74 -13.89 6.79
C CYS A 29 -3.46 -13.45 8.23
N ASP A 30 -3.96 -14.14 9.26
CA ASP A 30 -3.82 -13.70 10.66
C ASP A 30 -2.36 -13.56 11.13
N ASP A 31 -1.44 -14.32 10.55
CA ASP A 31 0.01 -14.24 10.83
C ASP A 31 0.72 -13.09 10.08
N MET A 32 0.03 -12.38 9.19
CA MET A 32 0.62 -11.29 8.40
C MET A 32 0.68 -10.01 9.23
N GLN A 33 1.81 -9.32 9.17
CA GLN A 33 1.93 -7.98 9.75
C GLN A 33 1.28 -6.97 8.82
N PHE A 34 0.48 -6.05 9.34
CA PHE A 34 -0.09 -4.99 8.54
C PHE A 34 -0.20 -3.66 9.27
N ILE A 35 -0.24 -2.59 8.48
CA ILE A 35 -0.50 -1.22 8.91
C ILE A 35 -1.59 -0.65 8.02
N VAL A 36 -2.46 0.18 8.58
CA VAL A 36 -3.42 0.99 7.82
C VAL A 36 -3.24 2.46 8.19
N GLY A 37 -3.30 3.35 7.20
CA GLY A 37 -3.17 4.78 7.40
C GLY A 37 -3.96 5.59 6.38
N LYS A 38 -3.92 6.92 6.51
CA LYS A 38 -4.59 7.85 5.60
C LYS A 38 -3.64 9.01 5.27
N ILE A 39 -3.72 9.52 4.03
CA ILE A 39 -2.94 10.66 3.56
C ILE A 39 -3.74 11.47 2.53
N GLY A 40 -3.76 12.79 2.70
CA GLY A 40 -4.30 13.73 1.72
C GLY A 40 -3.20 14.69 1.28
N THR A 41 -2.97 14.83 -0.03
CA THR A 41 -1.82 15.60 -0.53
C THR A 41 -1.95 15.93 -2.02
N MET A 42 -1.25 16.99 -2.42
CA MET A 42 -0.97 17.31 -3.83
C MET A 42 0.47 16.93 -4.22
N SER A 43 1.27 16.43 -3.29
CA SER A 43 2.67 16.07 -3.50
C SER A 43 2.86 14.56 -3.42
N LEU A 44 3.45 13.99 -4.47
CA LEU A 44 3.84 12.57 -4.52
C LEU A 44 4.80 12.20 -3.38
N ASN A 45 5.81 13.03 -3.13
CA ASN A 45 6.81 12.78 -2.09
C ASN A 45 6.18 12.64 -0.70
N LYS A 46 5.08 13.34 -0.42
CA LYS A 46 4.36 13.20 0.85
C LYS A 46 3.64 11.86 0.97
N ILE A 47 3.19 11.24 -0.13
CA ILE A 47 2.64 9.88 -0.12
C ILE A 47 3.74 8.92 0.31
N ILE A 48 4.87 8.95 -0.40
CA ILE A 48 6.03 8.09 -0.15
C ILE A 48 6.50 8.22 1.31
N ALA A 49 6.77 9.45 1.75
CA ALA A 49 7.25 9.71 3.10
C ALA A 49 6.25 9.28 4.19
N SER A 50 4.93 9.42 3.94
CA SER A 50 3.91 9.02 4.92
C SER A 50 3.83 7.51 5.08
N VAL A 51 3.87 6.76 3.97
CA VAL A 51 3.85 5.30 3.99
C VAL A 51 5.13 4.77 4.62
N GLU A 52 6.29 5.30 4.24
CA GLU A 52 7.59 4.90 4.81
C GLU A 52 7.67 5.20 6.32
N THR A 53 7.25 6.40 6.75
CA THR A 53 7.24 6.78 8.16
C THR A 53 6.34 5.85 8.97
N ALA A 54 5.16 5.50 8.45
CA ALA A 54 4.27 4.56 9.12
C ALA A 54 4.90 3.17 9.24
N ALA A 55 5.51 2.67 8.16
CA ALA A 55 6.17 1.36 8.12
C ALA A 55 7.31 1.25 9.14
N ARG A 56 8.17 2.26 9.23
CA ARG A 56 9.27 2.33 10.20
C ARG A 56 8.74 2.42 11.64
N ARG A 57 7.83 3.36 11.90
CA ARG A 57 7.32 3.63 13.26
C ARG A 57 6.62 2.43 13.89
N GLN A 58 5.96 1.60 13.09
CA GLN A 58 5.27 0.39 13.57
C GLN A 58 6.09 -0.88 13.38
N GLY A 59 7.34 -0.78 12.93
CA GLY A 59 8.26 -1.91 12.84
C GLY A 59 7.94 -2.93 11.73
N ILE A 60 7.14 -2.57 10.71
CA ILE A 60 6.98 -3.42 9.52
C ILE A 60 8.28 -3.48 8.72
N ILE A 61 9.07 -2.42 8.73
CA ILE A 61 10.44 -2.41 8.20
C ILE A 61 11.41 -1.89 9.24
N SER A 62 12.65 -2.34 9.14
CA SER A 62 13.79 -1.88 9.93
C SER A 62 14.16 -0.44 9.58
N GLU A 63 14.50 0.35 10.60
CA GLU A 63 14.95 1.74 10.41
C GLU A 63 16.35 1.84 9.78
N SER A 64 17.19 0.81 9.93
CA SER A 64 18.60 0.83 9.54
C SER A 64 18.90 0.03 8.26
N GLN A 65 18.01 -0.87 7.84
CA GLN A 65 18.26 -1.71 6.67
C GLN A 65 17.78 -1.05 5.38
N TYR A 66 18.73 -0.70 4.51
CA TYR A 66 18.45 -0.11 3.21
C TYR A 66 17.65 -1.06 2.30
N ARG A 67 17.89 -2.37 2.36
CA ARG A 67 17.18 -3.37 1.55
C ARG A 67 15.66 -3.31 1.76
N GLU A 68 15.22 -3.27 3.02
CA GLU A 68 13.79 -3.22 3.34
C GLU A 68 13.16 -1.88 2.91
N THR A 69 13.90 -0.79 3.09
CA THR A 69 13.48 0.54 2.62
C THR A 69 13.34 0.57 1.10
N HIS A 70 14.30 0.00 0.37
CA HIS A 70 14.29 -0.08 -1.09
C HIS A 70 13.12 -0.94 -1.61
N ALA A 71 12.89 -2.10 -0.98
CA ALA A 71 11.76 -2.97 -1.31
C ALA A 71 10.42 -2.24 -1.15
N LEU A 72 10.22 -1.59 -0.01
CA LEU A 72 9.02 -0.79 0.27
C LEU A 72 8.87 0.38 -0.71
N TYR A 73 9.95 1.10 -0.99
CA TYR A 73 9.93 2.25 -1.91
C TYR A 73 9.40 1.84 -3.30
N HIS A 74 9.90 0.73 -3.86
CA HIS A 74 9.41 0.25 -5.16
C HIS A 74 7.97 -0.24 -5.11
N ALA A 75 7.55 -0.91 -4.04
CA ALA A 75 6.14 -1.26 -3.84
C ALA A 75 5.23 -0.02 -3.76
N ILE A 76 5.69 1.07 -3.12
CA ILE A 76 4.95 2.34 -3.11
C ILE A 76 4.86 2.93 -4.52
N LEU A 77 5.96 2.96 -5.28
CA LEU A 77 5.96 3.53 -6.63
C LEU A 77 5.00 2.79 -7.56
N GLU A 78 4.97 1.45 -7.51
CA GLU A 78 3.99 0.64 -8.25
C GLU A 78 2.56 0.96 -7.85
N ALA A 79 2.28 1.05 -6.55
CA ALA A 79 0.95 1.43 -6.06
C ALA A 79 0.55 2.83 -6.55
N VAL A 80 1.48 3.80 -6.52
CA VAL A 80 1.23 5.15 -7.03
C VAL A 80 0.96 5.15 -8.54
N ASN A 81 1.64 4.32 -9.33
CA ASN A 81 1.33 4.20 -10.76
C ASN A 81 -0.13 3.80 -11.01
N GLY A 82 -0.70 2.94 -10.16
CA GLY A 82 -2.15 2.63 -10.19
C GLY A 82 -3.03 3.83 -9.85
N ILE A 83 -2.57 4.73 -8.99
CA ILE A 83 -3.29 5.97 -8.65
C ILE A 83 -3.27 6.97 -9.81
N THR A 84 -2.09 7.23 -10.37
CA THR A 84 -1.90 8.28 -11.37
C THR A 84 -2.23 7.84 -12.79
N ARG A 85 -2.14 6.54 -13.09
CA ARG A 85 -2.51 5.90 -14.36
C ARG A 85 -1.78 6.49 -15.57
N GLY A 86 -0.48 6.69 -15.42
CA GLY A 86 0.37 7.27 -16.46
C GLY A 86 1.46 8.11 -15.82
N GLU A 87 1.36 9.43 -15.95
CA GLU A 87 2.34 10.36 -15.40
C GLU A 87 2.34 10.33 -13.86
N LEU A 88 3.50 10.14 -13.23
CA LEU A 88 3.70 10.17 -11.78
C LEU A 88 3.69 11.62 -11.24
N SER A 89 2.57 12.31 -11.44
CA SER A 89 2.35 13.69 -11.00
C SER A 89 0.96 13.84 -10.37
N ILE A 90 0.85 14.76 -9.42
CA ILE A 90 -0.41 15.09 -8.74
C ILE A 90 -0.63 16.60 -8.79
N GLY A 91 0.14 17.35 -8.01
CA GLY A 91 -0.02 18.80 -7.88
C GLY A 91 0.45 19.57 -9.12
N GLU A 92 1.47 19.06 -9.81
CA GLU A 92 2.02 19.69 -11.01
C GLU A 92 1.00 19.70 -12.18
N ILE A 93 0.06 18.75 -12.17
CA ILE A 93 -1.07 18.66 -13.12
C ILE A 93 -2.41 19.10 -12.51
N MET A 94 -2.37 19.92 -11.45
CA MET A 94 -3.55 20.50 -10.78
C MET A 94 -4.55 19.46 -10.25
N ARG A 95 -4.04 18.39 -9.64
CA ARG A 95 -4.84 17.37 -8.94
C ARG A 95 -4.49 17.31 -7.46
N THR A 96 -5.39 16.72 -6.68
CA THR A 96 -5.18 16.36 -5.28
C THR A 96 -5.66 14.93 -5.07
N VAL A 97 -5.11 14.24 -4.08
CA VAL A 97 -5.56 12.91 -3.67
C VAL A 97 -5.94 12.86 -2.19
N GLY A 98 -6.91 12.03 -1.86
CA GLY A 98 -7.25 11.63 -0.50
C GLY A 98 -7.29 10.12 -0.42
N LEU A 99 -6.25 9.52 0.16
CA LEU A 99 -6.01 8.08 0.10
C LEU A 99 -6.01 7.46 1.50
N LYS A 100 -6.60 6.28 1.61
CA LYS A 100 -6.29 5.29 2.63
C LYS A 100 -5.22 4.35 2.05
N PHE A 101 -4.26 3.98 2.87
CA PHE A 101 -3.22 3.04 2.49
C PHE A 101 -3.16 1.88 3.47
N SER A 102 -2.69 0.74 2.98
CA SER A 102 -2.27 -0.37 3.84
C SER A 102 -0.92 -0.90 3.39
N ILE A 103 -0.16 -1.40 4.34
CA ILE A 103 1.10 -2.11 4.12
C ILE A 103 0.93 -3.49 4.75
N VAL A 104 1.28 -4.55 4.03
CA VAL A 104 1.24 -5.93 4.54
C VAL A 104 2.58 -6.59 4.29
N ARG A 105 3.17 -7.23 5.30
CA ARG A 105 4.41 -8.00 5.20
C ARG A 105 4.18 -9.43 5.69
N GLY A 106 4.74 -10.41 5.00
CA GLY A 106 4.83 -11.80 5.46
C GLY A 106 5.15 -12.78 4.34
N TYR A 107 4.77 -14.05 4.52
CA TYR A 107 5.13 -15.16 3.63
C TYR A 107 3.92 -15.62 2.79
N PRO A 108 3.67 -15.06 1.60
CA PRO A 108 2.51 -15.44 0.79
C PRO A 108 2.64 -16.83 0.14
N TYR A 109 3.87 -17.35 0.02
CA TYR A 109 4.17 -18.62 -0.61
C TYR A 109 4.34 -19.74 0.43
N GLN A 110 3.97 -20.97 0.04
CA GLN A 110 4.20 -22.15 0.87
C GLN A 110 5.69 -22.49 1.01
N ASP A 111 6.45 -22.30 -0.07
CA ASP A 111 7.89 -22.45 -0.03
C ASP A 111 8.51 -21.30 0.77
N LYS A 112 9.10 -21.63 1.93
CA LYS A 112 9.75 -20.67 2.81
C LYS A 112 11.03 -20.10 2.20
N ALA A 113 11.61 -20.73 1.17
CA ALA A 113 12.75 -20.20 0.44
C ALA A 113 12.42 -18.94 -0.35
N GLU A 114 11.15 -18.71 -0.70
CA GLU A 114 10.67 -17.47 -1.35
C GLU A 114 10.77 -16.24 -0.44
N GLY A 115 10.97 -16.46 0.87
CA GLY A 115 11.16 -15.39 1.84
C GLY A 115 9.91 -14.53 2.07
N GLU A 116 10.15 -13.33 2.60
CA GLU A 116 9.09 -12.37 2.89
C GLU A 116 8.79 -11.49 1.69
N TRP A 117 7.54 -11.06 1.64
CA TRP A 117 7.03 -10.15 0.64
C TRP A 117 6.30 -9.01 1.33
N ILE A 118 6.27 -7.87 0.67
CA ILE A 118 5.57 -6.67 1.11
C ILE A 118 4.59 -6.22 0.03
N ALA A 119 3.37 -5.88 0.43
CA ALA A 119 2.33 -5.33 -0.43
C ALA A 119 1.90 -3.97 0.10
N VAL A 120 1.82 -2.98 -0.80
CA VAL A 120 1.30 -1.64 -0.50
C VAL A 120 0.05 -1.43 -1.35
N SER A 121 -1.08 -1.21 -0.70
CA SER A 121 -2.34 -0.85 -1.36
C SER A 121 -2.69 0.60 -1.04
N LEU A 122 -3.17 1.33 -2.05
CA LEU A 122 -3.65 2.70 -1.96
C LEU A 122 -5.08 2.73 -2.53
N TYR A 123 -6.03 3.31 -1.81
CA TYR A 123 -7.40 3.49 -2.29
C TYR A 123 -7.99 4.80 -1.77
N GLY A 124 -8.73 5.51 -2.61
CA GLY A 124 -9.43 6.72 -2.21
C GLY A 124 -9.85 7.54 -3.42
N THR A 125 -9.74 8.86 -3.33
CA THR A 125 -10.16 9.76 -4.40
C THR A 125 -8.97 10.53 -5.00
N ILE A 126 -9.10 10.81 -6.30
CA ILE A 126 -8.25 11.74 -7.05
C ILE A 126 -9.15 12.71 -7.82
N GLY A 127 -8.78 13.98 -7.84
CA GLY A 127 -9.63 15.00 -8.46
C GLY A 127 -8.96 16.35 -8.58
N ALA A 128 -9.72 17.31 -9.11
CA ALA A 128 -9.33 18.72 -9.05
C ALA A 128 -9.23 19.17 -7.57
N PRO A 129 -8.49 20.25 -7.25
CA PRO A 129 -8.43 20.83 -5.90
C PRO A 129 -9.73 21.56 -5.53
N ILE A 130 -10.87 20.93 -5.79
CA ILE A 130 -12.24 21.40 -5.57
C ILE A 130 -13.04 20.21 -5.05
N LYS A 131 -13.55 20.33 -3.82
CA LYS A 131 -14.34 19.27 -3.17
C LYS A 131 -15.51 18.82 -4.06
N GLY A 132 -15.68 17.52 -4.23
CA GLY A 132 -16.74 16.94 -5.06
C GLY A 132 -16.43 16.88 -6.57
N LYS A 133 -15.28 17.40 -7.03
CA LYS A 133 -14.77 17.18 -8.39
C LYS A 133 -13.68 16.11 -8.38
N GLU A 134 -14.03 14.95 -7.86
CA GLU A 134 -13.13 13.82 -7.62
C GLU A 134 -13.83 12.51 -7.95
N HIS A 135 -13.03 11.49 -8.26
CA HIS A 135 -13.51 10.14 -8.49
C HIS A 135 -12.57 9.14 -7.81
N GLU A 136 -13.01 7.89 -7.69
CA GLU A 136 -12.24 6.83 -7.02
C GLU A 136 -10.98 6.44 -7.80
N THR A 137 -9.98 5.96 -7.07
CA THR A 137 -8.72 5.46 -7.61
C THR A 137 -8.14 4.40 -6.68
N ILE A 138 -7.43 3.44 -7.26
CA ILE A 138 -6.80 2.34 -6.53
C ILE A 138 -5.46 2.00 -7.17
N GLY A 139 -4.51 1.60 -6.34
CA GLY A 139 -3.23 1.09 -6.79
C GLY A 139 -2.66 0.08 -5.81
N LEU A 140 -1.90 -0.87 -6.34
CA LEU A 140 -1.29 -1.96 -5.59
C LEU A 140 0.12 -2.17 -6.12
N GLY A 141 1.10 -2.25 -5.23
CA GLY A 141 2.46 -2.65 -5.54
C GLY A 141 2.91 -3.76 -4.61
N ILE A 142 3.70 -4.69 -5.14
CA ILE A 142 4.12 -5.90 -4.42
C ILE A 142 5.60 -6.13 -4.71
N ASN A 143 6.38 -6.38 -3.67
CA ASN A 143 7.81 -6.67 -3.84
C ASN A 143 8.30 -7.72 -2.83
N HIS A 144 9.41 -8.37 -3.15
CA HIS A 144 10.15 -9.19 -2.20
C HIS A 144 10.91 -8.29 -1.22
N ILE A 145 11.10 -8.71 0.03
CA ILE A 145 11.77 -7.92 1.07
C ILE A 145 12.91 -8.67 1.77
#